data_AF-A0ABD2QIQ6-F1
#
_entry.id   AF-A0ABD2QIQ6-F1
#
_cell.length_a   1.000
_cell.length_b   1.000
_cell.length_c   1.000
_cell.angle_alpha   90.00
_cell.angle_beta   90.00
_cell.angle_gamma   90.00
#
_symmetry.space_group_name_H-M   'P 1'
#
loop_
_entity.id
_entity.type
_entity.pdbx_description
1 polymer ?
#
loop_
_entity_poly.entity_id
_entity_poly.type
_entity_poly.pdbx_seq_one_letter_code
_entity_poly.pdbx_strand_id
1 'polypeptide(L)'
;MCHKEESGLEQLPVATELSRDVHESGDYKVLQELVQKSADMLNSHDPDSDLIRFREKAKSHAMCALLLRDKRDPDERLIAVGCSHLFFHAEADFWRQLQTLTAKISLHQLACSTDNPKTGVSVFFCADMNSDPPSPAVNSMLQRNGGLVLHSAYPVTEAQLKAESNINVDKDFTNWVGSFCCMIDYIMFGHVGWNEPSQNGSKIELKALAKLHDKNTITKECLATDSLGETDHTLVQIPEDMDSKNIYALPNAHFPSDHVSLIADFQFLKK
;
A
#
# COMPACT_ATOMS: atom_id res chain seq x y z
N MET A 1 -49.23 5.00 -9.40
CA MET A 1 -47.90 5.63 -9.30
C MET A 1 -47.27 5.23 -7.97
N CYS A 2 -46.45 4.18 -7.99
CA CYS A 2 -45.23 4.04 -7.19
C CYS A 2 -44.63 2.70 -7.63
N HIS A 3 -43.73 2.74 -8.61
CA HIS A 3 -42.97 1.56 -9.02
C HIS A 3 -41.93 1.29 -7.93
N LYS A 4 -41.99 0.10 -7.33
CA LYS A 4 -40.87 -0.46 -6.58
C LYS A 4 -39.83 -0.92 -7.60
N GLU A 5 -38.73 -0.19 -7.71
CA GLU A 5 -37.51 -0.71 -8.33
C GLU A 5 -36.88 -1.68 -7.33
N GLU A 6 -36.88 -2.97 -7.68
CA GLU A 6 -36.05 -3.96 -7.03
C GLU A 6 -34.60 -3.68 -7.42
N SER A 7 -33.82 -3.15 -6.47
CA SER A 7 -32.38 -3.00 -6.62
C SER A 7 -31.73 -4.38 -6.65
N GLY A 8 -31.44 -4.88 -7.85
CA GLY A 8 -30.65 -6.08 -8.12
C GLY A 8 -29.16 -5.89 -7.77
N LEU A 9 -28.88 -5.68 -6.48
CA LEU A 9 -27.56 -5.95 -5.93
C LEU A 9 -27.52 -7.44 -5.59
N GLU A 10 -27.17 -8.27 -6.57
CA GLU A 10 -26.64 -9.60 -6.27
C GLU A 10 -25.45 -9.41 -5.32
N GLN A 11 -25.64 -9.82 -4.07
CA GLN A 11 -24.55 -9.94 -3.12
C GLN A 11 -23.56 -10.94 -3.70
N LEU A 12 -22.39 -10.45 -4.11
CA LEU A 12 -21.25 -11.30 -4.44
C LEU A 12 -21.03 -12.26 -3.27
N PRO A 13 -20.81 -13.56 -3.52
CA PRO A 13 -20.62 -14.53 -2.47
C PRO A 13 -19.42 -14.13 -1.62
N VAL A 14 -19.64 -13.97 -0.32
CA VAL A 14 -18.57 -13.90 0.67
C VAL A 14 -17.78 -15.20 0.52
N ALA A 15 -16.57 -15.10 -0.02
CA ALA A 15 -15.71 -16.23 -0.36
C ALA A 15 -15.33 -17.02 0.92
N THR A 16 -16.07 -18.09 1.23
CA THR A 16 -15.80 -18.95 2.39
C THR A 16 -14.86 -20.13 2.09
N GLU A 17 -14.39 -20.30 0.86
CA GLU A 17 -13.36 -21.30 0.54
C GLU A 17 -12.18 -20.66 -0.18
N LEU A 18 -11.06 -20.52 0.54
CA LEU A 18 -9.75 -20.17 -0.02
C LEU A 18 -9.36 -21.25 -1.06
N SER A 19 -8.93 -20.84 -2.25
CA SER A 19 -8.48 -21.80 -3.27
C SER A 19 -7.30 -22.65 -2.77
N ARG A 20 -7.17 -23.86 -3.28
CA ARG A 20 -6.09 -24.80 -2.89
C ARG A 20 -4.70 -24.19 -3.08
N ASP A 21 -4.50 -23.45 -4.17
CA ASP A 21 -3.24 -22.78 -4.48
C ASP A 21 -2.88 -21.69 -3.46
N VAL A 22 -3.89 -21.00 -2.89
CA VAL A 22 -3.68 -20.00 -1.84
C VAL A 22 -3.36 -20.70 -0.51
N HIS A 23 -4.08 -21.76 -0.17
CA HIS A 23 -3.84 -22.54 1.06
C HIS A 23 -2.44 -23.14 1.14
N GLU A 24 -1.89 -23.59 0.01
CA GLU A 24 -0.57 -24.21 -0.04
C GLU A 24 0.57 -23.17 -0.15
N SER A 25 0.23 -21.87 -0.33
CA SER A 25 1.21 -20.79 -0.45
C SER A 25 2.02 -20.56 0.84
N GLY A 26 3.27 -20.15 0.69
CA GLY A 26 4.13 -19.77 1.82
C GLY A 26 3.59 -18.54 2.56
N ASP A 27 3.00 -17.58 1.85
CA ASP A 27 2.34 -16.41 2.47
C ASP A 27 1.23 -16.83 3.46
N TYR A 28 0.41 -17.82 3.10
CA TYR A 28 -0.65 -18.32 3.97
C TYR A 28 -0.11 -19.01 5.22
N LYS A 29 0.98 -19.78 5.10
CA LYS A 29 1.65 -20.40 6.25
C LYS A 29 2.19 -19.35 7.23
N VAL A 30 2.84 -18.31 6.73
CA VAL A 30 3.33 -17.19 7.58
C VAL A 30 2.15 -16.47 8.25
N LEU A 31 1.03 -16.26 7.54
CA LEU A 31 -0.17 -15.70 8.14
C LEU A 31 -0.69 -16.56 9.29
N GLN A 32 -0.78 -17.89 9.10
CA GLN A 32 -1.22 -18.81 10.14
C GLN A 32 -0.31 -18.77 11.37
N GLU A 33 1.01 -18.71 11.18
CA GLU A 33 1.97 -18.57 12.27
C GLU A 33 1.78 -17.26 13.04
N LEU A 34 1.56 -16.14 12.35
CA LEU A 34 1.31 -14.85 13.01
C LEU A 34 -0.02 -14.82 13.75
N VAL A 35 -1.08 -15.41 13.17
CA VAL A 35 -2.38 -15.55 13.84
C VAL A 35 -2.25 -16.41 15.11
N GLN A 36 -1.53 -17.54 15.03
CA GLN A 36 -1.28 -18.39 16.18
C GLN A 36 -0.46 -17.65 17.24
N LYS A 37 0.61 -16.96 16.83
CA LYS A 37 1.42 -16.12 17.74
C LYS A 37 0.55 -15.08 18.45
N SER A 38 -0.36 -14.41 17.73
CA SER A 38 -1.31 -13.46 18.32
C SER A 38 -2.18 -14.13 19.38
N ALA A 39 -2.69 -15.34 19.10
CA ALA A 39 -3.50 -16.11 20.04
C ALA A 39 -2.71 -16.55 21.29
N ASP A 40 -1.48 -17.04 21.11
CA ASP A 40 -0.63 -17.51 22.21
C ASP A 40 -0.27 -16.35 23.16
N MET A 41 0.07 -15.18 22.60
CA MET A 41 0.39 -13.99 23.39
C MET A 41 -0.83 -13.42 24.14
N LEU A 42 -2.05 -13.59 23.61
CA LEU A 42 -3.26 -13.25 24.35
C LEU A 42 -3.47 -14.17 25.56
N ASN A 43 -3.05 -15.44 25.46
CA ASN A 43 -3.17 -16.41 26.52
C ASN A 43 -2.08 -16.25 27.60
N SER A 44 -0.97 -15.56 27.32
CA SER A 44 0.11 -15.35 28.29
C SER A 44 -0.17 -14.29 29.36
N HIS A 45 -1.33 -13.61 29.31
CA HIS A 45 -1.79 -12.65 30.33
C HIS A 45 -0.78 -11.54 30.67
N ASP A 46 -0.03 -11.03 29.68
CA ASP A 46 0.74 -9.79 29.84
C ASP A 46 -0.14 -8.59 29.40
N PRO A 47 -0.82 -7.92 30.35
CA PRO A 47 -1.79 -6.86 30.04
C PRO A 47 -1.14 -5.61 29.44
N ASP A 48 0.18 -5.45 29.58
CA ASP A 48 0.93 -4.27 29.12
C ASP A 48 1.59 -4.48 27.76
N SER A 49 1.43 -5.66 27.14
CA SER A 49 1.96 -5.85 25.78
C SER A 49 1.22 -4.94 24.79
N ASP A 50 1.99 -4.20 23.97
CA ASP A 50 1.48 -3.32 22.90
C ASP A 50 0.51 -4.03 21.94
N LEU A 51 0.65 -5.36 21.84
CA LEU A 51 -0.24 -6.25 21.14
C LEU A 51 -1.68 -6.18 21.67
N ILE A 52 -1.88 -6.30 22.99
CA ILE A 52 -3.20 -6.19 23.60
C ILE A 52 -3.71 -4.74 23.49
N ARG A 53 -2.83 -3.78 23.76
CA ARG A 53 -3.15 -2.35 23.75
C ARG A 53 -3.71 -1.87 22.42
N PHE A 54 -3.16 -2.34 21.30
CA PHE A 54 -3.54 -1.87 19.96
C PHE A 54 -4.56 -2.75 19.24
N ARG A 55 -4.82 -3.96 19.73
CA ARG A 55 -5.62 -4.99 19.04
C ARG A 55 -6.92 -4.48 18.44
N GLU A 56 -7.78 -3.86 19.24
CA GLU A 56 -9.12 -3.47 18.78
C GLU A 56 -9.07 -2.36 17.73
N LYS A 57 -8.12 -1.42 17.84
CA LYS A 57 -7.90 -0.40 16.82
C LYS A 57 -7.22 -0.96 15.56
N ALA A 58 -6.30 -1.90 15.71
CA ALA A 58 -5.66 -2.56 14.57
C ALA A 58 -6.66 -3.38 13.75
N LYS A 59 -7.68 -3.95 14.39
CA LYS A 59 -8.76 -4.71 13.72
C LYS A 59 -9.76 -3.84 12.96
N SER A 60 -9.87 -2.55 13.25
CA SER A 60 -10.77 -1.66 12.50
C SER A 60 -10.22 -1.27 11.13
N HIS A 61 -9.02 -1.74 10.79
CA HIS A 61 -8.45 -1.60 9.46
C HIS A 61 -9.33 -2.26 8.40
N ALA A 62 -9.45 -1.61 7.25
CA ALA A 62 -10.17 -2.12 6.11
C ALA A 62 -9.34 -1.94 4.83
N MET A 63 -9.47 -2.92 3.94
CA MET A 63 -9.00 -2.83 2.56
C MET A 63 -10.22 -2.73 1.64
N CYS A 64 -10.19 -1.77 0.70
CA CYS A 64 -11.09 -1.76 -0.43
C CYS A 64 -10.44 -2.54 -1.57
N ALA A 65 -11.14 -3.50 -2.17
CA ALA A 65 -10.63 -4.25 -3.31
C ALA A 65 -11.67 -4.31 -4.44
N LEU A 66 -11.19 -4.10 -5.67
CA LEU A 66 -12.02 -4.08 -6.88
C LEU A 66 -11.40 -4.96 -7.95
N LEU A 67 -12.23 -5.70 -8.67
CA LEU A 67 -11.86 -6.38 -9.91
C LEU A 67 -12.41 -5.59 -11.08
N LEU A 68 -11.52 -5.02 -11.88
CA LEU A 68 -11.82 -4.15 -13.00
C LEU A 68 -11.59 -4.90 -14.32
N ARG A 69 -12.41 -4.61 -15.32
CA ARG A 69 -12.32 -5.14 -16.68
C ARG A 69 -12.11 -4.01 -17.67
N ASP A 70 -11.09 -4.09 -18.52
CA ASP A 70 -10.94 -3.13 -19.61
C ASP A 70 -11.84 -3.50 -20.78
N LYS A 71 -12.95 -2.77 -20.92
CA LYS A 71 -13.93 -2.96 -22.01
C LYS A 71 -13.42 -2.52 -23.39
N ARG A 72 -12.29 -1.79 -23.44
CA ARG A 72 -11.68 -1.33 -24.69
C ARG A 72 -10.68 -2.33 -25.23
N ASP A 73 -10.19 -3.24 -24.38
CA ASP A 73 -9.25 -4.28 -24.75
C ASP A 73 -10.01 -5.47 -25.35
N PRO A 74 -9.69 -5.93 -26.58
CA PRO A 74 -10.35 -7.08 -27.19
C PRO A 74 -10.18 -8.39 -26.41
N ASP A 75 -9.13 -8.49 -25.59
CA ASP A 75 -8.89 -9.62 -24.70
C ASP A 75 -9.60 -9.46 -23.33
N GLU A 76 -10.32 -8.35 -23.12
CA GLU A 76 -11.05 -8.01 -21.88
C GLU A 76 -10.20 -8.21 -20.61
N ARG A 77 -8.95 -7.70 -20.65
CA ARG A 77 -7.97 -7.87 -19.56
C ARG A 77 -8.54 -7.40 -18.22
N LEU A 78 -8.16 -8.14 -17.18
CA LEU A 78 -8.62 -7.91 -15.81
C LEU A 78 -7.51 -7.31 -14.95
N ILE A 79 -7.92 -6.42 -14.04
CA ILE A 79 -7.06 -5.78 -13.06
C ILE A 79 -7.71 -5.92 -11.68
N ALA A 80 -7.05 -6.57 -10.74
CA ALA A 80 -7.41 -6.50 -9.33
C ALA A 80 -6.69 -5.30 -8.69
N VAL A 81 -7.42 -4.43 -7.99
CA VAL A 81 -6.88 -3.25 -7.33
C VAL A 81 -7.28 -3.28 -5.86
N GLY A 82 -6.29 -3.30 -4.97
CA GLY A 82 -6.47 -3.10 -3.54
C GLY A 82 -6.02 -1.71 -3.11
N CYS A 83 -6.78 -1.09 -2.21
CA CYS A 83 -6.43 0.16 -1.56
C CYS A 83 -6.60 0.03 -0.04
N SER A 84 -5.60 0.48 0.72
CA SER A 84 -5.61 0.35 2.19
C SER A 84 -4.91 1.49 2.91
N HIS A 85 -5.20 1.64 4.20
CA HIS A 85 -4.44 2.49 5.12
C HIS A 85 -4.16 1.68 6.40
N LEU A 86 -2.95 1.17 6.54
CA LEU A 86 -2.55 0.28 7.65
C LEU A 86 -2.49 1.02 8.99
N PHE A 87 -2.44 0.26 10.09
CA PHE A 87 -2.47 0.85 11.42
C PHE A 87 -1.24 1.73 11.73
N PHE A 88 -1.50 2.96 12.17
CA PHE A 88 -0.51 4.06 12.22
C PHE A 88 0.48 4.02 13.39
N HIS A 89 0.19 3.30 14.48
CA HIS A 89 0.99 3.44 15.70
C HIS A 89 2.44 2.98 15.49
N ALA A 90 3.43 3.79 15.85
CA ALA A 90 4.85 3.53 15.53
C ALA A 90 5.32 2.11 15.91
N GLU A 91 4.96 1.62 17.10
CA GLU A 91 5.37 0.30 17.62
C GLU A 91 4.53 -0.89 17.10
N ALA A 92 3.61 -0.68 16.16
CA ALA A 92 2.65 -1.69 15.72
C ALA A 92 3.07 -2.51 14.49
N ASP A 93 4.38 -2.77 14.32
CA ASP A 93 4.91 -3.53 13.18
C ASP A 93 4.26 -4.90 13.01
N PHE A 94 4.01 -5.60 14.12
CA PHE A 94 3.33 -6.89 14.11
C PHE A 94 1.94 -6.80 13.44
N TRP A 95 1.16 -5.78 13.82
CA TRP A 95 -0.18 -5.59 13.28
C TRP A 95 -0.16 -5.19 11.81
N ARG A 96 0.77 -4.32 11.41
CA ARG A 96 0.95 -3.96 9.99
C ARG A 96 1.38 -5.15 9.14
N GLN A 97 2.25 -6.02 9.67
CA GLN A 97 2.64 -7.26 8.99
C GLN A 97 1.43 -8.19 8.80
N LEU A 98 0.63 -8.39 9.84
CA LEU A 98 -0.57 -9.22 9.79
C LEU A 98 -1.59 -8.66 8.77
N GLN A 99 -1.84 -7.36 8.80
CA GLN A 99 -2.74 -6.67 7.86
C GLN A 99 -2.23 -6.79 6.42
N THR A 100 -0.93 -6.63 6.21
CA THR A 100 -0.29 -6.77 4.88
C THR A 100 -0.49 -8.16 4.30
N LEU A 101 -0.18 -9.21 5.07
CA LEU A 101 -0.34 -10.59 4.59
C LEU A 101 -1.80 -10.90 4.30
N THR A 102 -2.71 -10.43 5.16
CA THR A 102 -4.16 -10.56 4.94
C THR A 102 -4.55 -9.89 3.62
N ALA A 103 -4.14 -8.63 3.39
CA ALA A 103 -4.41 -7.89 2.16
C ALA A 103 -3.87 -8.61 0.92
N LYS A 104 -2.61 -9.08 0.96
CA LYS A 104 -1.96 -9.81 -0.14
C LYS A 104 -2.71 -11.09 -0.49
N ILE A 105 -3.08 -11.88 0.52
CA ILE A 105 -3.83 -13.13 0.34
C ILE A 105 -5.22 -12.84 -0.23
N SER A 106 -5.93 -11.85 0.32
CA SER A 106 -7.25 -11.46 -0.18
C SER A 106 -7.21 -10.96 -1.63
N LEU A 107 -6.18 -10.19 -2.02
CA LEU A 107 -5.99 -9.79 -3.41
C LEU A 107 -5.66 -10.96 -4.33
N HIS A 108 -4.84 -11.90 -3.88
CA HIS A 108 -4.56 -13.12 -4.63
C HIS A 108 -5.84 -13.93 -4.85
N GLN A 109 -6.68 -14.09 -3.81
CA GLN A 109 -7.97 -14.75 -3.94
C GLN A 109 -8.89 -14.04 -4.93
N LEU A 110 -9.01 -12.70 -4.85
CA LEU A 110 -9.83 -11.92 -5.78
C LEU A 110 -9.34 -12.07 -7.22
N ALA A 111 -8.02 -12.09 -7.43
CA ALA A 111 -7.42 -12.31 -8.73
C ALA A 111 -7.62 -13.76 -9.24
N CYS A 112 -7.74 -14.75 -8.35
CA CYS A 112 -8.04 -16.13 -8.69
C CYS A 112 -9.54 -16.43 -8.82
N SER A 113 -10.44 -15.56 -8.36
CA SER A 113 -11.88 -15.84 -8.31
C SER A 113 -12.59 -15.65 -9.66
N THR A 114 -11.84 -15.37 -10.73
CA THR A 114 -12.39 -15.11 -12.07
C THR A 114 -12.32 -16.35 -12.95
N ASP A 115 -13.42 -16.65 -13.63
CA ASP A 115 -13.52 -17.72 -14.63
C ASP A 115 -12.95 -17.31 -16.01
N ASN A 116 -12.08 -16.30 -16.09
CA ASN A 116 -11.45 -15.88 -17.34
C ASN A 116 -10.04 -16.48 -17.50
N PRO A 117 -9.90 -17.71 -18.02
CA PRO A 117 -8.61 -18.38 -18.17
C PRO A 117 -7.74 -17.81 -19.30
N LYS A 118 -8.27 -16.90 -20.13
CA LYS A 118 -7.58 -16.43 -21.35
C LYS A 118 -6.50 -15.40 -21.08
N THR A 119 -6.67 -14.65 -20.01
CA THR A 119 -5.83 -13.49 -19.67
C THR A 119 -5.61 -13.58 -18.17
N GLY A 120 -4.37 -13.76 -17.72
CA GLY A 120 -4.04 -13.63 -16.29
C GLY A 120 -4.55 -12.32 -15.69
N VAL A 121 -4.43 -12.15 -14.38
CA VAL A 121 -4.92 -10.95 -13.70
C VAL A 121 -3.74 -10.08 -13.28
N SER A 122 -3.70 -8.85 -13.77
CA SER A 122 -2.81 -7.81 -13.23
C SER A 122 -3.28 -7.42 -11.85
N VAL A 123 -2.36 -7.22 -10.91
CA VAL A 123 -2.70 -6.86 -9.53
C VAL A 123 -2.02 -5.55 -9.17
N PHE A 124 -2.76 -4.64 -8.53
CA PHE A 124 -2.24 -3.45 -7.89
C PHE A 124 -2.62 -3.46 -6.40
N PHE A 125 -1.70 -2.97 -5.58
CA PHE A 125 -1.95 -2.65 -4.18
C PHE A 125 -1.39 -1.24 -3.89
N CYS A 126 -2.28 -0.30 -3.64
CA CYS A 126 -1.94 1.07 -3.28
C CYS A 126 -2.22 1.25 -1.79
N ALA A 127 -1.26 1.71 -1.00
CA ALA A 127 -1.52 1.88 0.43
C ALA A 127 -0.63 2.94 1.07
N ASP A 128 -1.21 3.66 2.03
CA ASP A 128 -0.46 4.16 3.17
C ASP A 128 -0.21 2.95 4.10
N MET A 129 1.02 2.46 4.10
CA MET A 129 1.41 1.31 4.89
C MET A 129 1.83 1.69 6.31
N ASN A 130 1.99 2.97 6.64
CA ASN A 130 2.57 3.43 7.91
C ASN A 130 3.87 2.67 8.28
N SER A 131 4.66 2.34 7.27
CA SER A 131 5.81 1.45 7.36
C SER A 131 6.81 1.79 6.26
N ASP A 132 8.03 2.12 6.63
CA ASP A 132 9.14 2.34 5.71
C ASP A 132 9.93 1.04 5.46
N PRO A 133 10.75 0.92 4.42
CA PRO A 133 11.66 -0.21 4.26
C PRO A 133 12.86 -0.05 5.24
N PRO A 134 13.34 -1.11 5.91
CA PRO A 134 13.04 -2.54 5.73
C PRO A 134 11.97 -3.12 6.70
N SER A 135 10.83 -2.45 6.90
CA SER A 135 9.82 -2.96 7.84
C SER A 135 9.28 -4.35 7.47
N PRO A 136 8.83 -5.15 8.47
CA PRO A 136 8.21 -6.45 8.23
C PRO A 136 7.00 -6.38 7.28
N ALA A 137 6.22 -5.31 7.33
CA ALA A 137 5.07 -5.09 6.47
C ALA A 137 5.48 -4.96 5.00
N VAL A 138 6.38 -4.03 4.66
CA VAL A 138 6.86 -3.85 3.28
C VAL A 138 7.52 -5.12 2.76
N ASN A 139 8.34 -5.78 3.59
CA ASN A 139 8.99 -7.03 3.24
C ASN A 139 7.99 -8.15 2.92
N SER A 140 6.97 -8.37 3.76
CA SER A 140 5.95 -9.40 3.53
C SER A 140 5.16 -9.18 2.23
N MET A 141 4.92 -7.91 1.84
CA MET A 141 4.23 -7.61 0.59
C MET A 141 5.06 -7.97 -0.64
N LEU A 142 6.38 -7.70 -0.60
CA LEU A 142 7.31 -7.88 -1.73
C LEU A 142 7.95 -9.28 -1.80
N GLN A 143 7.85 -10.07 -0.72
CA GLN A 143 8.38 -11.43 -0.67
C GLN A 143 7.72 -12.34 -1.72
N ARG A 144 8.54 -13.20 -2.33
CA ARG A 144 8.14 -14.17 -3.36
C ARG A 144 7.78 -15.53 -2.77
N ASN A 145 6.90 -15.53 -1.77
CA ASN A 145 6.53 -16.74 -1.03
C ASN A 145 5.15 -17.30 -1.44
N GLY A 146 4.58 -16.87 -2.57
CA GLY A 146 3.25 -17.29 -3.02
C GLY A 146 3.03 -17.10 -4.52
N GLY A 147 1.81 -17.43 -4.97
CA GLY A 147 1.40 -17.32 -6.38
C GLY A 147 1.23 -15.87 -6.89
N LEU A 148 1.14 -14.91 -5.97
CA LEU A 148 1.15 -13.47 -6.26
C LEU A 148 2.51 -12.87 -5.92
N VAL A 149 3.21 -12.39 -6.94
CA VAL A 149 4.46 -11.63 -6.80
C VAL A 149 4.20 -10.17 -7.11
N LEU A 150 4.50 -9.29 -6.16
CA LEU A 150 4.37 -7.85 -6.29
C LEU A 150 5.74 -7.16 -6.35
N HIS A 151 5.77 -6.04 -7.05
CA HIS A 151 6.88 -5.12 -7.18
C HIS A 151 6.43 -3.74 -6.74
N SER A 152 7.32 -2.95 -6.12
CA SER A 152 7.04 -1.54 -5.85
C SER A 152 7.34 -0.69 -7.09
N ALA A 153 6.44 0.23 -7.43
CA ALA A 153 6.64 1.21 -8.51
C ALA A 153 7.76 2.20 -8.16
N TYR A 154 7.78 2.68 -6.91
CA TYR A 154 8.93 3.39 -6.38
C TYR A 154 10.03 2.36 -6.08
N PRO A 155 11.24 2.51 -6.63
CA PRO A 155 12.28 1.50 -6.47
C PRO A 155 12.69 1.38 -5.00
N VAL A 156 12.23 0.31 -4.35
CA VAL A 156 12.78 -0.15 -3.09
C VAL A 156 13.89 -1.11 -3.42
N THR A 157 15.13 -0.67 -3.24
CA THR A 157 16.31 -1.48 -3.54
C THR A 157 16.38 -2.70 -2.63
N GLU A 158 17.01 -3.77 -3.10
CA GLU A 158 17.26 -4.95 -2.28
C GLU A 158 18.10 -4.61 -1.03
N ALA A 159 18.95 -3.58 -1.11
CA ALA A 159 19.69 -3.03 0.03
C ALA A 159 18.76 -2.32 1.05
N GLN A 160 17.76 -1.56 0.57
CA GLN A 160 16.73 -0.93 1.42
C GLN A 160 15.83 -1.97 2.09
N LEU A 161 15.63 -3.14 1.47
CA LEU A 161 14.92 -4.27 2.09
C LEU A 161 15.77 -5.06 3.08
N LYS A 162 17.10 -5.04 2.93
CA LYS A 162 18.08 -5.80 3.75
C LYS A 162 18.76 -4.99 4.85
N ALA A 163 18.31 -3.75 5.10
CA ALA A 163 18.68 -2.90 6.23
C ALA A 163 20.00 -2.10 6.15
N GLU A 164 20.63 -1.91 4.99
CA GLU A 164 21.95 -1.23 4.91
C GLU A 164 22.08 -0.10 3.88
N SER A 165 20.98 0.51 3.42
CA SER A 165 21.09 1.72 2.60
C SER A 165 20.19 2.83 3.12
N ASN A 166 20.79 3.97 3.44
CA ASN A 166 20.12 5.19 3.87
C ASN A 166 19.05 5.58 2.85
N ILE A 167 17.78 5.49 3.24
CA ILE A 167 16.71 6.24 2.57
C ILE A 167 17.13 7.70 2.65
N ASN A 168 17.21 8.37 1.50
CA ASN A 168 17.49 9.79 1.51
C ASN A 168 16.20 10.51 1.90
N VAL A 169 15.95 10.66 3.19
CA VAL A 169 14.70 11.28 3.72
C VAL A 169 14.47 12.71 3.24
N ASP A 170 15.47 13.37 2.65
CA ASP A 170 15.30 14.68 2.01
C ASP A 170 14.72 14.58 0.59
N LYS A 171 14.76 13.40 -0.04
CA LYS A 171 14.35 13.13 -1.42
C LYS A 171 13.28 12.06 -1.56
N ASP A 172 13.29 11.07 -0.67
CA ASP A 172 12.52 9.85 -0.74
C ASP A 172 11.57 9.80 0.46
N PHE A 173 10.55 10.67 0.46
CA PHE A 173 9.49 10.67 1.46
C PHE A 173 8.14 10.77 0.78
N THR A 174 7.13 10.24 1.45
CA THR A 174 5.74 10.40 1.06
C THR A 174 4.93 11.03 2.17
N ASN A 175 5.42 11.07 3.40
CA ASN A 175 4.89 11.90 4.50
C ASN A 175 6.01 12.79 5.06
N TRP A 176 5.72 14.07 5.30
CA TRP A 176 6.65 14.99 5.97
C TRP A 176 5.94 16.02 6.82
N VAL A 177 5.97 15.83 8.13
CA VAL A 177 5.52 16.78 9.16
C VAL A 177 6.72 17.26 10.00
N GLY A 178 6.51 18.24 10.87
CA GLY A 178 7.62 18.89 11.60
C GLY A 178 8.50 17.94 12.42
N SER A 179 7.97 16.83 12.92
CA SER A 179 8.69 15.84 13.74
C SER A 179 8.88 14.47 13.07
N PHE A 180 8.41 14.27 11.85
CA PHE A 180 8.38 12.96 11.20
C PHE A 180 8.47 13.08 9.67
N CYS A 181 9.30 12.26 9.04
CA CYS A 181 9.50 12.28 7.60
C CYS A 181 9.95 10.91 7.11
N CYS A 182 9.07 10.20 6.39
CA CYS A 182 9.32 8.83 5.93
C CYS A 182 8.63 8.55 4.58
N MET A 183 9.10 7.49 3.91
CA MET A 183 8.39 6.87 2.80
C MET A 183 7.50 5.77 3.34
N ILE A 184 6.19 6.02 3.41
CA ILE A 184 5.19 5.09 3.96
C ILE A 184 4.06 4.78 2.99
N ASP A 185 4.00 5.46 1.85
CA ASP A 185 3.02 5.24 0.80
C ASP A 185 3.63 4.43 -0.34
N TYR A 186 2.84 3.52 -0.93
CA TYR A 186 3.30 2.65 -2.00
C TYR A 186 2.26 2.45 -3.08
N ILE A 187 2.72 2.40 -4.33
CA ILE A 187 2.01 1.76 -5.45
C ILE A 187 2.77 0.46 -5.75
N MET A 188 2.15 -0.68 -5.46
CA MET A 188 2.71 -1.99 -5.77
C MET A 188 1.92 -2.65 -6.89
N PHE A 189 2.60 -3.40 -7.75
CA PHE A 189 2.02 -4.00 -8.94
C PHE A 189 2.62 -5.37 -9.25
N GLY A 190 1.83 -6.22 -9.90
CA GLY A 190 2.24 -7.57 -10.23
C GLY A 190 1.20 -8.31 -11.05
N HIS A 191 1.26 -9.64 -11.03
CA HIS A 191 0.33 -10.49 -11.76
C HIS A 191 0.16 -11.86 -11.09
N VAL A 192 -1.00 -12.48 -11.32
CA VAL A 192 -1.29 -13.87 -10.96
C VAL A 192 -1.37 -14.70 -12.25
N GLY A 193 -0.69 -15.86 -12.26
CA GLY A 193 -0.66 -16.80 -13.39
C GLY A 193 0.77 -17.14 -13.85
N TRP A 194 1.39 -18.14 -13.21
CA TRP A 194 2.84 -18.41 -13.33
C TRP A 194 3.22 -19.59 -14.24
N ASN A 195 2.26 -20.33 -14.80
CA ASN A 195 2.58 -21.67 -15.31
C ASN A 195 2.52 -21.86 -16.84
N GLU A 196 2.17 -20.86 -17.65
CA GLU A 196 2.25 -21.00 -19.11
C GLU A 196 2.92 -19.81 -19.83
N PRO A 197 3.96 -20.06 -20.67
CA PRO A 197 4.59 -19.04 -21.52
C PRO A 197 3.64 -18.33 -22.49
N SER A 198 2.47 -18.90 -22.76
CA SER A 198 1.43 -18.37 -23.64
C SER A 198 0.63 -17.20 -23.03
N GLN A 199 0.74 -16.93 -21.72
CA GLN A 199 -0.10 -15.99 -20.98
C GLN A 199 0.50 -14.58 -20.79
N ASN A 200 1.50 -14.17 -21.60
CA ASN A 200 2.14 -12.86 -21.53
C ASN A 200 1.19 -11.65 -21.69
N GLY A 201 -0.04 -11.85 -22.16
CA GLY A 201 -0.99 -10.77 -22.46
C GLY A 201 -1.51 -9.96 -21.26
N SER A 202 -1.38 -10.46 -20.03
CA SER A 202 -1.91 -9.76 -18.83
C SER A 202 -0.84 -9.23 -17.90
N LYS A 203 0.42 -9.25 -18.33
CA LYS A 203 1.49 -8.62 -17.57
C LYS A 203 1.40 -7.12 -17.75
N ILE A 204 1.54 -6.40 -16.65
CA ILE A 204 1.70 -4.95 -16.61
C ILE A 204 3.16 -4.63 -16.34
N GLU A 205 3.65 -3.56 -16.95
CA GLU A 205 4.93 -2.97 -16.62
C GLU A 205 4.77 -1.48 -16.30
N LEU A 206 5.65 -1.00 -15.44
CA LEU A 206 5.79 0.42 -15.15
C LEU A 206 6.38 1.12 -16.36
N LYS A 207 5.66 2.10 -16.90
CA LYS A 207 6.09 2.89 -18.05
C LYS A 207 6.81 4.16 -17.61
N ALA A 208 6.23 4.86 -16.64
CA ALA A 208 6.78 6.09 -16.10
C ALA A 208 6.38 6.24 -14.63
N LEU A 209 7.26 6.84 -13.85
CA LEU A 209 7.02 7.21 -12.47
C LEU A 209 7.22 8.72 -12.35
N ALA A 210 6.22 9.43 -11.85
CA ALA A 210 6.37 10.84 -11.56
C ALA A 210 7.42 11.02 -10.46
N LYS A 211 8.28 12.02 -10.62
CA LYS A 211 9.30 12.33 -9.61
C LYS A 211 8.59 12.87 -8.36
N LEU A 212 8.91 12.31 -7.20
CA LEU A 212 8.50 12.87 -5.91
C LEU A 212 9.07 14.29 -5.73
N HIS A 213 8.29 15.17 -5.12
CA HIS A 213 8.77 16.47 -4.70
C HIS A 213 9.70 16.30 -3.51
N ASP A 214 10.98 16.68 -3.67
CA ASP A 214 11.94 16.70 -2.57
C ASP A 214 11.71 17.93 -1.67
N LYS A 215 12.22 17.89 -0.42
CA LYS A 215 11.99 18.96 0.57
C LYS A 215 12.45 20.32 0.06
N ASN A 216 13.52 20.35 -0.73
CA ASN A 216 14.07 21.60 -1.29
C ASN A 216 13.14 22.19 -2.36
N THR A 217 12.50 21.34 -3.16
CA THR A 217 11.51 21.75 -4.17
C THR A 217 10.30 22.36 -3.47
N ILE A 218 9.74 21.68 -2.47
CA ILE A 218 8.61 22.18 -1.68
C ILE A 218 8.97 23.51 -0.99
N THR A 219 10.12 23.58 -0.33
CA THR A 219 10.59 24.80 0.35
C THR A 219 10.71 25.99 -0.61
N LYS A 220 11.22 25.76 -1.84
CA LYS A 220 11.34 26.82 -2.85
C LYS A 220 9.99 27.32 -3.33
N GLU A 221 9.00 26.45 -3.50
CA GLU A 221 7.64 26.83 -3.91
C GLU A 221 6.95 27.68 -2.84
N CYS A 222 7.11 27.30 -1.56
CA CYS A 222 6.64 28.11 -0.43
C CYS A 222 7.35 29.48 -0.37
N LEU A 223 8.68 29.52 -0.46
CA LEU A 223 9.44 30.78 -0.44
C LEU A 223 9.11 31.73 -1.59
N ALA A 224 8.85 31.19 -2.78
CA ALA A 224 8.50 31.99 -3.96
C ALA A 224 7.19 32.77 -3.76
N THR A 225 6.24 32.21 -3.01
CA THR A 225 4.97 32.88 -2.69
C THR A 225 5.08 33.87 -1.54
N ASP A 226 5.91 33.58 -0.54
CA ASP A 226 6.17 34.51 0.56
C ASP A 226 6.81 35.81 0.05
N SER A 227 7.67 35.71 -0.96
CA SER A 227 8.30 36.87 -1.60
C SER A 227 7.33 37.76 -2.39
N LEU A 228 6.11 37.28 -2.69
CA LEU A 228 5.04 38.03 -3.36
C LEU A 228 4.09 38.74 -2.36
N GLY A 229 4.27 38.52 -1.05
CA GLY A 229 3.49 39.20 -0.01
C GLY A 229 2.03 38.75 0.09
N GLU A 230 1.67 37.58 -0.45
CA GLU A 230 0.29 37.12 -0.57
C GLU A 230 -0.18 36.18 0.57
N THR A 231 0.64 35.90 1.57
CA THR A 231 0.30 34.91 2.63
C THR A 231 0.40 35.48 4.05
N ASP A 232 -0.77 35.52 4.71
CA ASP A 232 -0.94 35.73 6.15
C ASP A 232 -0.50 34.46 6.89
N HIS A 233 0.80 34.32 7.13
CA HIS A 233 1.31 33.20 7.89
C HIS A 233 1.09 33.43 9.37
N THR A 234 0.12 32.72 9.93
CA THR A 234 0.25 32.27 11.32
C THR A 234 1.40 31.28 11.33
N LEU A 235 2.64 31.78 11.35
CA LEU A 235 3.84 30.97 11.51
C LEU A 235 3.62 30.13 12.76
N VAL A 236 3.46 28.82 12.57
CA VAL A 236 3.37 27.86 13.68
C VAL A 236 4.58 28.13 14.55
N GLN A 237 4.39 28.46 15.83
CA GLN A 237 5.52 28.69 16.73
C GLN A 237 6.38 27.42 16.77
N ILE A 238 7.59 27.54 16.27
CA ILE A 238 8.51 26.42 16.13
C ILE A 238 9.23 26.26 17.48
N PRO A 239 9.24 25.07 18.09
CA PRO A 239 10.16 24.74 19.17
C PRO A 239 11.62 25.04 18.77
N GLU A 240 12.42 25.60 19.68
CA GLU A 240 13.80 26.06 19.40
C GLU A 240 14.74 24.96 18.84
N ASP A 241 14.34 23.69 18.96
CA ASP A 241 15.08 22.49 18.56
C ASP A 241 14.68 21.89 17.20
N MET A 242 13.73 22.49 16.48
CA MET A 242 13.28 21.97 15.18
C MET A 242 14.13 22.49 14.01
N ASP A 243 14.44 21.64 13.02
CA ASP A 243 15.15 22.04 11.80
C ASP A 243 14.43 23.21 11.11
N SER A 244 15.18 24.26 10.78
CA SER A 244 14.72 25.41 9.99
C SER A 244 14.00 25.05 8.68
N LYS A 245 14.21 23.86 8.12
CA LYS A 245 13.45 23.38 6.94
C LYS A 245 12.05 22.89 7.26
N ASN A 246 11.81 22.44 8.49
CA ASN A 246 10.50 21.90 8.92
C ASN A 246 9.43 22.98 9.06
N ILE A 247 9.80 24.26 8.95
CA ILE A 247 8.85 25.38 8.85
C ILE A 247 8.01 25.30 7.57
N TYR A 248 8.50 24.60 6.55
CA TYR A 248 7.81 24.34 5.29
C TYR A 248 7.32 22.89 5.17
N ALA A 249 7.28 22.16 6.30
CA ALA A 249 6.70 20.83 6.33
C ALA A 249 5.21 20.86 5.91
N LEU A 250 4.65 19.68 5.75
CA LEU A 250 3.30 19.49 5.23
C LEU A 250 2.27 19.31 6.36
N PRO A 251 0.98 19.63 6.12
CA PRO A 251 0.46 20.40 4.98
C PRO A 251 0.91 21.87 5.05
N ASN A 252 0.82 22.58 3.93
CA ASN A 252 1.09 24.01 3.84
C ASN A 252 0.21 24.68 2.75
N ALA A 253 0.47 25.96 2.45
CA ALA A 253 -0.33 26.74 1.50
C ALA A 253 -0.39 26.15 0.07
N HIS A 254 0.61 25.36 -0.33
CA HIS A 254 0.71 24.73 -1.66
C HIS A 254 0.34 23.26 -1.66
N PHE A 255 0.59 22.58 -0.54
CA PHE A 255 0.41 21.15 -0.39
C PHE A 255 -0.67 20.88 0.66
N PRO A 256 -1.89 20.47 0.25
CA PRO A 256 -3.05 20.38 1.14
C PRO A 256 -3.07 19.14 2.05
N SER A 257 -2.03 18.31 2.00
CA SER A 257 -1.90 17.05 2.73
C SER A 257 -0.51 16.97 3.34
N ASP A 258 -0.38 16.30 4.48
CA ASP A 258 0.91 15.90 5.05
C ASP A 258 1.62 14.81 4.24
N HIS A 259 0.91 14.21 3.29
CA HIS A 259 1.44 13.27 2.31
C HIS A 259 1.59 13.83 0.90
N VAL A 260 2.58 13.34 0.16
CA VAL A 260 2.83 13.62 -1.26
C VAL A 260 2.21 12.50 -2.10
N SER A 261 1.49 12.86 -3.16
CA SER A 261 0.85 11.88 -4.05
C SER A 261 1.87 11.08 -4.86
N LEU A 262 1.69 9.75 -4.88
CA LEU A 262 2.37 8.87 -5.83
C LEU A 262 1.60 8.80 -7.14
N ILE A 263 2.30 9.00 -8.26
CA ILE A 263 1.72 8.97 -9.61
C ILE A 263 2.61 8.11 -10.50
N ALA A 264 2.01 7.11 -11.15
CA ALA A 264 2.70 6.19 -12.02
C ALA A 264 1.84 5.81 -13.23
N ASP A 265 2.48 5.73 -14.38
CA ASP A 265 1.88 5.25 -15.63
C ASP A 265 2.26 3.79 -15.84
N PHE A 266 1.26 2.95 -16.12
CA PHE A 266 1.44 1.55 -16.45
C PHE A 266 1.00 1.25 -17.87
N GLN A 267 1.60 0.22 -18.45
CA GLN A 267 1.15 -0.33 -19.73
C GLN A 267 1.06 -1.84 -19.64
N PHE A 268 0.09 -2.42 -20.33
CA PHE A 268 0.08 -3.86 -20.52
C PHE A 268 1.15 -4.26 -21.55
N LEU A 269 1.79 -5.39 -21.30
CA LEU A 269 2.66 -6.02 -22.27
C LEU A 269 1.84 -6.48 -23.49
N LYS A 270 2.43 -6.29 -24.67
CA LYS A 270 1.88 -6.83 -25.91
C LYS A 270 2.13 -8.35 -25.95
N LYS A 271 1.16 -9.09 -26.48
CA LYS A 271 1.34 -10.51 -26.82
C LYS A 271 2.38 -10.68 -27.91
#